data_AF-A0A3A5W5F0-F1
#
_entry.id   AF-A0A3A5W5F0-F1
#
_cell.length_a   1.000
_cell.length_b   1.000
_cell.length_c   1.000
_cell.angle_alpha   90.00
_cell.angle_beta   90.00
_cell.angle_gamma   90.00
#
_symmetry.space_group_name_H-M   'P 1'
#
loop_
_entity.id
_entity.type
_entity.pdbx_description
1 polymer ?
#
loop_
_entity_poly.entity_id
_entity_poly.type
_entity_poly.pdbx_seq_one_letter_code
_entity_poly.pdbx_strand_id
1 'polypeptide(L)'
;MQHVLIDACGWVACMDAQLNVQAEMEALLGPCTWVLLPSVERELQRLANELGKKKPLLLDLLQSRSLYHVVEESGHADDDLFACAQQNQWATLTVDTQLKRRLYEANLRVLEVRQNNHMHLVDAL
;
A
#
# COMPACT_ATOMS: atom_id res chain seq x y z
N MET A 1 -14.12 10.89 2.24
CA MET A 1 -13.67 9.57 1.76
C MET A 1 -12.20 9.47 2.09
N GLN A 2 -11.78 8.35 2.70
CA GLN A 2 -10.37 8.14 3.06
C GLN A 2 -9.62 7.59 1.85
N HIS A 3 -8.34 7.94 1.70
CA HIS A 3 -7.48 7.37 0.68
C HIS A 3 -6.40 6.53 1.35
N VAL A 4 -6.10 5.39 0.72
CA VAL A 4 -5.07 4.46 1.18
C VAL A 4 -4.05 4.27 0.07
N LEU A 5 -2.83 4.71 0.32
CA LEU A 5 -1.69 4.44 -0.54
C LEU A 5 -1.29 2.99 -0.41
N ILE A 6 -1.16 2.30 -1.53
CA ILE A 6 -0.80 0.90 -1.59
C ILE A 6 0.69 0.80 -1.91
N ASP A 7 1.46 0.17 -1.02
CA ASP A 7 2.85 -0.21 -1.26
C ASP A 7 2.94 -1.60 -1.92
N ALA A 8 4.00 -1.84 -2.68
CA ALA A 8 4.27 -3.10 -3.35
C ALA A 8 4.40 -4.25 -2.34
N CYS A 9 5.18 -4.06 -1.28
CA CYS A 9 5.39 -5.11 -0.28
C CYS A 9 4.12 -5.37 0.54
N GLY A 10 3.35 -4.31 0.85
CA GLY A 10 2.07 -4.42 1.55
C GLY A 10 1.03 -5.17 0.74
N TRP A 11 0.94 -4.90 -0.57
CA TRP A 11 0.06 -5.63 -1.47
C TRP A 11 0.42 -7.11 -1.60
N VAL A 12 1.71 -7.40 -1.82
CA VAL A 12 2.17 -8.79 -1.91
C VAL A 12 1.88 -9.56 -0.62
N ALA A 13 2.14 -8.96 0.54
CA ALA A 13 1.83 -9.57 1.84
C ALA A 13 0.33 -9.86 2.01
N CYS A 14 -0.54 -8.95 1.55
CA CYS A 14 -1.99 -9.19 1.57
C CYS A 14 -2.41 -10.38 0.71
N MET A 15 -1.81 -10.50 -0.48
CA MET A 15 -2.11 -11.58 -1.42
C MET A 15 -1.59 -12.92 -0.91
N ASP A 16 -0.39 -12.94 -0.33
CA ASP A 16 0.20 -14.14 0.28
C ASP A 16 -0.60 -14.61 1.50
N ALA A 17 -1.19 -13.67 2.27
CA ALA A 17 -2.10 -13.95 3.38
C ALA A 17 -3.55 -14.27 2.93
N GLN A 18 -3.85 -14.23 1.62
CA GLN A 18 -5.18 -14.46 1.03
C GLN A 18 -6.29 -13.58 1.65
N LEU A 19 -5.97 -12.33 1.96
CA LEU A 19 -6.89 -11.41 2.60
C LEU A 19 -7.94 -10.85 1.64
N ASN A 20 -9.14 -10.65 2.15
CA ASN A 20 -10.08 -9.73 1.54
C ASN A 20 -9.69 -8.30 1.91
N VAL A 21 -8.67 -7.76 1.23
CA VAL A 21 -8.06 -6.45 1.51
C VAL A 21 -9.10 -5.34 1.63
N GLN A 22 -10.12 -5.36 0.77
CA GLN A 22 -11.15 -4.32 0.78
C GLN A 22 -12.00 -4.39 2.05
N ALA A 23 -12.48 -5.57 2.42
CA ALA A 23 -13.28 -5.74 3.63
C ALA A 23 -12.47 -5.39 4.89
N GLU A 24 -11.21 -5.80 4.95
CA GLU A 24 -10.32 -5.50 6.09
C GLU A 24 -10.03 -4.00 6.21
N MET A 25 -9.70 -3.33 5.10
CA MET A 25 -9.50 -1.87 5.10
C MET A 25 -10.76 -1.12 5.49
N GLU A 26 -11.91 -1.50 4.94
CA GLU A 26 -13.19 -0.85 5.24
C GLU A 26 -13.63 -1.10 6.68
N ALA A 27 -13.30 -2.24 7.28
CA ALA A 27 -13.55 -2.51 8.69
C ALA A 27 -12.73 -1.59 9.62
N LEU A 28 -11.52 -1.19 9.20
CA LEU A 28 -10.61 -0.37 10.00
C LEU A 28 -10.79 1.14 9.76
N LEU A 29 -10.95 1.55 8.51
CA LEU A 29 -10.99 2.96 8.08
C LEU A 29 -12.38 3.40 7.62
N GLY A 30 -13.34 2.50 7.48
CA GLY A 30 -14.57 2.75 6.75
C GLY A 30 -14.34 2.83 5.23
N PRO A 31 -15.34 3.28 4.46
CA PRO A 31 -15.25 3.37 3.00
C PRO A 31 -14.02 4.17 2.55
N CYS A 32 -13.13 3.51 1.82
CA CYS A 32 -11.85 4.05 1.40
C CYS A 32 -11.58 3.81 -0.08
N THR A 33 -10.77 4.69 -0.65
CA THR A 33 -10.31 4.61 -2.04
C THR A 33 -8.84 4.22 -2.06
N TRP A 34 -8.51 3.20 -2.83
CA TRP A 34 -7.13 2.77 -2.99
C TRP A 34 -6.41 3.70 -3.95
N VAL A 35 -5.16 4.01 -3.64
CA VAL A 35 -4.32 4.88 -4.45
C VAL A 35 -3.04 4.14 -4.80
N LEU A 36 -2.75 4.10 -6.10
CA LEU A 36 -1.55 3.49 -6.65
C LEU A 36 -0.66 4.58 -7.25
N LEU A 37 0.62 4.59 -6.86
CA LEU A 37 1.63 5.48 -7.43
C LEU A 37 2.35 4.81 -8.61
N PRO A 38 2.81 5.59 -9.61
CA PRO A 38 3.61 5.08 -10.72
C PRO A 38 4.87 4.33 -10.30
N SER A 39 5.55 4.78 -9.25
CA SER A 39 6.77 4.16 -8.74
C SER A 39 6.51 2.78 -8.15
N VAL A 40 5.41 2.62 -7.41
CA VAL A 40 4.95 1.33 -6.86
C VAL A 40 4.52 0.37 -7.97
N GLU A 41 3.80 0.87 -8.98
CA GLU A 41 3.39 0.04 -10.12
C GLU A 41 4.61 -0.54 -10.85
N ARG A 42 5.63 0.28 -11.10
CA ARG A 42 6.89 -0.17 -11.73
C ARG A 42 7.59 -1.24 -10.89
N GLU A 43 7.60 -1.08 -9.57
CA GLU A 43 8.15 -2.08 -8.65
C GLU A 43 7.38 -3.40 -8.71
N LEU A 44 6.05 -3.35 -8.62
CA LEU A 44 5.19 -4.53 -8.75
C LEU A 44 5.38 -5.23 -10.10
N GLN A 45 5.53 -4.48 -11.19
CA GLN A 45 5.81 -5.05 -12.51
C GLN A 45 7.17 -5.77 -12.56
N ARG A 46 8.21 -5.21 -11.94
CA ARG A 46 9.52 -5.86 -11.82
C ARG A 46 9.41 -7.15 -11.00
N LEU A 47 8.76 -7.09 -9.83
CA LEU A 47 8.53 -8.26 -8.97
C LEU A 47 7.71 -9.35 -9.67
N ALA A 48 6.70 -8.98 -10.44
CA ALA A 48 5.89 -9.93 -11.22
C ALA A 48 6.72 -10.63 -12.31
N ASN A 49 7.64 -9.91 -12.95
CA ASN A 49 8.53 -10.45 -13.96
C ASN A 49 9.58 -11.42 -13.35
N GLU A 50 10.05 -11.15 -12.13
CA GLU A 50 11.04 -11.98 -11.43
C GLU A 50 10.45 -13.29 -10.86
N LEU A 51 9.19 -13.27 -10.42
CA LEU A 51 8.59 -14.37 -9.65
C LEU A 51 7.71 -15.35 -10.48
N GLY A 52 7.55 -15.11 -11.79
CA GLY A 52 6.86 -16.02 -12.71
C GLY A 52 5.33 -16.01 -12.68
N LYS A 53 4.72 -16.78 -13.60
CA LYS A 53 3.36 -16.66 -14.19
C LYS A 53 2.13 -16.50 -13.27
N LYS A 54 2.22 -16.58 -11.93
CA LYS A 54 1.06 -16.47 -11.02
C LYS A 54 0.77 -15.04 -10.52
N LYS A 55 1.73 -14.11 -10.62
CA LYS A 55 1.57 -12.73 -10.11
C LYS A 55 0.99 -11.66 -11.07
N PRO A 56 0.86 -11.82 -12.40
CA PRO A 56 0.26 -10.79 -13.26
C PRO A 56 -1.17 -10.41 -12.87
N LEU A 57 -2.00 -11.41 -12.52
CA LEU A 57 -3.39 -11.19 -12.10
C LEU A 57 -3.53 -10.31 -10.85
N LEU A 58 -2.52 -10.31 -9.98
CA LEU A 58 -2.52 -9.52 -8.75
C LEU A 58 -2.29 -8.03 -9.06
N LEU A 59 -1.46 -7.73 -10.06
CA LEU A 59 -1.24 -6.37 -10.52
C LEU A 59 -2.48 -5.83 -11.23
N ASP A 60 -3.06 -6.62 -12.14
CA ASP A 60 -4.29 -6.25 -12.86
C ASP A 60 -5.44 -5.93 -11.89
N LEU A 61 -5.59 -6.74 -10.83
CA LEU A 61 -6.59 -6.51 -9.80
C LEU A 61 -6.37 -5.17 -9.09
N LEU A 62 -5.13 -4.89 -8.68
CA LEU A 62 -4.79 -3.66 -7.98
C LEU A 62 -5.04 -2.44 -8.87
N GLN A 63 -4.62 -2.49 -10.13
CA GLN A 63 -4.84 -1.43 -11.11
C GLN A 63 -6.34 -1.17 -11.34
N SER A 64 -7.15 -2.22 -11.43
CA SER A 64 -8.60 -2.07 -11.65
C SER A 64 -9.35 -1.45 -10.48
N ARG A 65 -8.80 -1.56 -9.26
CA ARG A 65 -9.42 -1.11 -8.00
C ARG A 65 -8.90 0.25 -7.54
N SER A 66 -7.70 0.62 -7.95
CA SER A 66 -7.00 1.79 -7.43
C SER A 66 -7.16 3.00 -8.34
N LEU A 67 -7.25 4.18 -7.73
CA LEU A 67 -7.02 5.43 -8.43
C LEU A 67 -5.52 5.61 -8.65
N TYR A 68 -5.15 5.89 -9.88
CA TYR A 68 -3.78 6.21 -10.23
C TYR A 68 -3.48 7.66 -9.85
N HIS A 69 -2.48 7.90 -9.02
CA HIS A 69 -2.09 9.24 -8.56
C HIS A 69 -0.69 9.57 -9.02
N VAL A 70 -0.59 10.53 -9.94
CA VAL A 70 0.69 10.96 -10.51
C VAL A 70 1.38 11.90 -9.54
N VAL A 71 2.61 11.55 -9.18
CA VAL A 71 3.51 12.36 -8.34
C VAL A 71 4.79 12.65 -9.10
N GLU A 72 5.53 13.66 -8.66
CA GLU A 72 6.91 13.84 -9.12
C GLU A 72 7.77 12.74 -8.51
N GLU A 73 8.23 11.80 -9.34
CA GLU A 73 8.94 10.62 -8.88
C GLU A 73 10.38 10.98 -8.47
N SER A 74 10.74 10.65 -7.24
CA SER A 74 12.10 10.78 -6.70
C SER A 74 13.05 9.67 -7.16
N GLY A 75 12.48 8.57 -7.69
CA GLY A 75 13.20 7.35 -8.07
C GLY A 75 13.11 6.24 -7.02
N HIS A 76 12.62 6.53 -5.81
CA HIS A 76 12.37 5.56 -4.73
C HIS A 76 10.89 5.53 -4.35
N ALA A 77 10.25 4.37 -4.47
CA ALA A 77 8.82 4.21 -4.17
C ALA A 77 8.48 4.61 -2.72
N ASP A 78 9.32 4.24 -1.75
CA ASP A 78 9.16 4.60 -0.34
C ASP A 78 9.14 6.11 -0.11
N ASP A 79 10.00 6.86 -0.80
CA ASP A 79 10.07 8.31 -0.69
C ASP A 79 8.85 8.97 -1.31
N ASP A 80 8.41 8.48 -2.46
CA ASP A 80 7.20 8.96 -3.15
C ASP A 80 5.94 8.68 -2.32
N LEU A 81 5.82 7.47 -1.76
CA LEU A 81 4.74 7.07 -0.85
C LEU A 81 4.72 7.95 0.39
N PHE A 82 5.88 8.16 1.02
CA PHE A 82 5.99 9.00 2.21
C PHE A 82 5.59 10.45 1.92
N ALA A 83 6.13 11.05 0.85
CA ALA A 83 5.82 12.42 0.46
C ALA A 83 4.31 12.58 0.15
N CYS A 84 3.74 11.65 -0.61
CA CYS A 84 2.31 11.66 -0.94
C CYS A 84 1.44 11.50 0.31
N ALA A 85 1.78 10.56 1.20
CA ALA A 85 1.08 10.34 2.46
C ALA A 85 1.11 11.58 3.35
N GLN A 86 2.29 12.20 3.48
CA GLN A 86 2.49 13.40 4.30
C GLN A 86 1.71 14.60 3.76
N GLN A 87 1.79 14.85 2.45
CA GLN A 87 1.12 15.96 1.81
C GLN A 87 -0.40 15.87 1.91
N ASN A 88 -0.96 14.67 1.79
CA ASN A 88 -2.41 14.47 1.73
C ASN A 88 -3.03 13.92 3.02
N GLN A 89 -2.20 13.60 4.03
CA GLN A 89 -2.62 12.96 5.29
C GLN A 89 -3.38 11.65 5.04
N TRP A 90 -2.85 10.84 4.10
CA TRP A 90 -3.43 9.55 3.72
C TRP A 90 -2.80 8.40 4.50
N ALA A 91 -3.56 7.32 4.63
CA ALA A 91 -3.04 6.09 5.21
C ALA A 91 -2.18 5.34 4.18
N THR A 92 -1.20 4.58 4.64
CA THR A 92 -0.35 3.75 3.76
C THR A 92 -0.39 2.30 4.19
N LEU A 93 -0.72 1.40 3.27
CA LEU A 93 -0.58 -0.04 3.45
C LEU A 93 0.86 -0.44 3.15
N THR A 94 1.61 -0.85 4.16
CA THR A 94 2.98 -1.36 4.00
C THR A 94 3.34 -2.33 5.12
N VAL A 95 4.24 -3.27 4.85
CA VAL A 95 4.86 -4.13 5.87
C VAL A 95 6.32 -3.77 6.12
N ASP A 96 6.88 -2.83 5.34
CA ASP A 96 8.28 -2.43 5.46
C ASP A 96 8.56 -1.70 6.78
N THR A 97 9.61 -2.11 7.49
CA THR A 97 9.92 -1.55 8.81
C THR A 97 10.44 -0.11 8.77
N GLN A 98 11.17 0.27 7.71
CA GLN A 98 11.75 1.60 7.58
C GLN A 98 10.68 2.62 7.17
N LEU A 99 9.87 2.30 6.16
CA LEU A 99 8.77 3.15 5.72
C LEU A 99 7.75 3.35 6.84
N LYS A 100 7.36 2.27 7.56
CA LYS A 100 6.49 2.38 8.73
C LYS A 100 7.03 3.36 9.75
N ARG A 101 8.30 3.21 10.14
CA ARG A 101 8.93 4.10 11.12
C ARG A 101 8.84 5.57 10.69
N ARG A 102 9.13 5.87 9.42
CA ARG A 102 9.02 7.23 8.87
C ARG A 102 7.59 7.75 8.94
N LEU A 103 6.60 6.93 8.56
CA LEU A 103 5.18 7.30 8.62
C LEU A 103 4.72 7.59 10.06
N TYR A 104 5.14 6.78 11.04
CA TYR A 104 4.84 7.05 12.45
C TYR A 104 5.47 8.36 12.94
N GLU A 105 6.76 8.59 12.64
CA GLU A 105 7.45 9.82 13.05
C GLU A 105 6.79 11.07 12.44
N ALA A 106 6.09 10.92 11.31
CA ALA A 106 5.31 11.97 10.66
C ALA A 106 3.83 12.03 11.09
N ASN A 107 3.43 11.26 12.10
CA ASN A 107 2.05 11.11 12.58
C ASN A 107 1.04 10.63 11.53
N LEU A 108 1.47 9.76 10.62
CA LEU A 108 0.63 9.20 9.56
C LEU A 108 0.11 7.81 9.94
N ARG A 109 -1.03 7.46 9.33
CA ARG A 109 -1.70 6.18 9.55
C ARG A 109 -1.06 5.08 8.73
N VAL A 110 -0.84 3.94 9.36
CA VAL A 110 -0.23 2.77 8.72
C VAL A 110 -1.18 1.59 8.81
N LEU A 111 -1.43 0.94 7.66
CA LEU A 111 -2.06 -0.36 7.61
C LEU A 111 -0.98 -1.43 7.42
N GLU A 112 -0.96 -2.46 8.25
CA GLU A 112 -0.03 -3.58 8.11
C GLU A 112 -0.75 -4.93 8.15
N VAL A 113 -0.18 -5.93 7.47
CA VAL A 113 -0.63 -7.33 7.56
C VAL A 113 0.15 -8.04 8.66
N ARG A 114 -0.55 -8.75 9.56
CA ARG A 114 0.06 -9.58 10.60
C ARG A 114 -0.09 -11.08 10.33
N GLN A 115 0.73 -11.87 11.01
CA GLN A 115 0.88 -13.33 10.86
C GLN A 115 -0.42 -14.15 11.01
N ASN A 116 -1.49 -13.58 11.57
CA ASN A 116 -2.79 -14.24 11.70
C ASN A 116 -3.75 -13.97 10.54
N ASN A 117 -3.26 -13.49 9.40
CA ASN A 117 -4.09 -13.06 8.26
C ASN A 117 -5.14 -12.02 8.68
N HIS A 118 -4.69 -10.98 9.38
CA HIS A 118 -5.51 -9.82 9.70
C HIS A 118 -4.76 -8.54 9.38
N MET A 119 -5.51 -7.53 8.93
CA MET A 119 -4.99 -6.18 8.79
C MET A 119 -5.09 -5.45 10.13
N HIS A 120 -4.06 -4.67 10.43
CA HIS A 120 -4.04 -3.82 11.61
C HIS A 120 -3.81 -2.39 11.19
N LEU A 121 -4.67 -1.50 11.68
CA LEU A 121 -4.41 -0.07 11.67
C LEU A 121 -3.50 0.24 12.86
N VAL A 122 -2.41 0.90 12.57
CA VAL A 122 -1.61 1.50 13.61
C VAL A 122 -1.66 3.01 13.43
N ASP A 123 -2.24 3.64 14.44
CA ASP A 123 -2.35 5.08 14.53
C ASP A 123 -1.09 5.67 15.17
N ALA A 124 -0.77 6.90 14.79
CA ALA A 124 0.27 7.69 15.44
C ALA A 124 -0.09 7.99 16.91
N LEU A 125 0.94 8.08 17.75
CA LEU A 125 0.85 8.36 19.19
C LEU A 125 0.43 9.79 19.50
#